data_AF-W1XBZ7-F1
#
_entry.id   AF-W1XBZ7-F1
#
_cell.length_a   1.000
_cell.length_b   1.000
_cell.length_c   1.000
_cell.angle_alpha   90.00
_cell.angle_beta   90.00
_cell.angle_gamma   90.00
#
_symmetry.space_group_name_H-M   'P 1'
#
loop_
_entity.id
_entity.type
_entity.pdbx_description
1 polymer ?
#
loop_
_entity_poly.entity_id
_entity_poly.type
_entity_poly.pdbx_seq_one_letter_code
_entity_poly.pdbx_strand_id
1 'polypeptide(L)' 'MKKFIAPLLALLVSGCQIDPYTHAPTLTSTDWYDVGMEDAISGS' A
#
# COMPACT_ATOMS: atom_id res chain seq x y z
N MET A 1 30.26 -0.72 0.60
CA MET A 1 29.01 -0.26 -0.06
C MET A 1 28.12 -1.39 -0.58
N LYS A 2 28.67 -2.51 -1.12
CA LYS A 2 27.88 -3.61 -1.70
C LYS A 2 27.02 -4.44 -0.72
N LYS A 3 27.29 -4.35 0.60
CA LYS A 3 26.61 -5.15 1.64
C LYS A 3 25.13 -4.78 1.86
N PHE A 4 24.71 -3.60 1.39
CA PHE A 4 23.33 -3.13 1.56
C PHE A 4 22.47 -3.31 0.31
N ILE A 5 23.05 -3.68 -0.83
CA ILE A 5 22.31 -3.82 -2.09
C ILE A 5 21.36 -5.02 -2.02
N ALA A 6 21.83 -6.15 -1.47
CA ALA A 6 21.01 -7.35 -1.33
C ALA A 6 19.81 -7.17 -0.38
N PRO A 7 19.96 -6.65 0.86
CA PRO A 7 18.81 -6.42 1.72
C PRO A 7 17.87 -5.34 1.18
N LEU A 8 18.40 -4.30 0.52
CA LEU A 8 17.59 -3.26 -0.10
C LEU A 8 16.75 -3.83 -1.26
N LEU A 9 17.34 -4.68 -2.10
CA LEU A 9 16.63 -5.33 -3.19
C LEU A 9 15.56 -6.30 -2.68
N ALA A 10 15.86 -7.07 -1.62
CA ALA A 10 14.89 -7.97 -1.00
C ALA A 10 13.68 -7.20 -0.45
N LEU A 11 13.92 -6.04 0.18
CA LEU A 11 12.87 -5.19 0.75
C LEU A 11 11.99 -4.55 -0.34
N LEU A 12 12.61 -4.14 -1.46
CA LEU A 12 11.89 -3.59 -2.62
C LEU A 12 11.02 -4.66 -3.30
N VAL A 13 11.52 -5.89 -3.45
CA VAL A 13 10.75 -6.97 -4.08
C VAL A 13 9.65 -7.51 -3.16
N SER A 14 9.87 -7.56 -1.84
CA SER A 14 8.83 -7.98 -0.88
C SER A 14 7.71 -6.96 -0.70
N GLY A 15 8.01 -5.66 -0.84
CA GLY A 15 7.03 -4.58 -0.68
C GLY A 15 6.16 -4.33 -1.91
N CYS A 16 6.55 -4.84 -3.09
CA CYS A 16 5.90 -4.51 -4.36
C CYS A 16 4.64 -5.35 -4.66
N GLN A 17 4.24 -6.29 -3.79
CA GLN A 17 3.11 -7.19 -4.02
C GLN A 17 2.12 -7.29 -2.86
N ILE A 18 2.10 -6.33 -1.95
CA ILE A 18 0.97 -6.24 -1.01
C ILE A 18 -0.17 -5.56 -1.77
N ASP A 19 -1.06 -6.37 -2.33
CA ASP A 19 -2.35 -5.88 -2.83
C ASP A 19 -3.07 -5.20 -1.65
N PRO A 20 -3.33 -3.88 -1.71
CA PRO A 20 -3.97 -3.14 -0.62
C PRO A 20 -5.36 -3.70 -0.27
N TYR A 21 -5.96 -4.48 -1.18
CA TYR A 21 -7.27 -5.10 -0.99
C TYR A 21 -7.22 -6.50 -0.36
N THR A 22 -6.04 -7.07 -0.08
CA THR A 22 -5.88 -8.40 0.54
C THR A 22 -6.58 -8.53 1.89
N HIS A 23 -6.64 -7.43 2.65
CA HIS A 23 -7.34 -7.34 3.93
C HIS A 23 -8.50 -6.35 3.91
N ALA A 24 -8.94 -5.91 2.72
CA ALA A 24 -10.09 -5.04 2.63
C ALA A 24 -11.33 -5.79 3.10
N PRO A 25 -12.10 -5.24 4.05
CA PRO A 25 -13.34 -5.86 4.49
C PRO A 25 -14.28 -6.01 3.30
N THR A 26 -14.85 -7.20 3.12
CA THR A 26 -15.84 -7.46 2.05
C THR A 26 -17.08 -6.60 2.27
N LEU A 27 -17.15 -5.50 1.52
CA LEU A 27 -18.33 -4.71 1.15
C LEU A 27 -19.41 -4.56 2.23
N THR A 28 -19.13 -3.75 3.23
CA THR A 28 -20.17 -2.98 3.93
C THR A 28 -20.28 -1.61 3.27
N SER A 29 -21.12 -1.50 2.22
CA SER A 29 -21.64 -0.32 1.49
C SER A 29 -20.74 0.87 1.10
N THR A 30 -19.59 1.07 1.74
CA THR A 30 -18.73 2.23 1.64
C THR A 30 -17.31 1.75 1.42
N ASP A 31 -16.75 2.12 0.27
CA ASP A 31 -15.34 1.93 -0.01
C ASP A 31 -14.53 2.99 0.75
N TRP A 32 -14.03 2.60 1.93
CA TRP A 32 -13.24 3.49 2.77
C TRP A 32 -11.84 3.78 2.20
N TYR A 33 -11.36 2.95 1.27
CA TYR A 33 -10.07 3.18 0.62
C TYR A 33 -10.18 4.37 -0.32
N ASP A 34 -11.19 4.35 -1.20
CA ASP A 34 -11.45 5.46 -2.13
C ASP A 34 -11.78 6.76 -1.38
N VAL A 35 -12.60 6.68 -0.33
CA VAL A 35 -12.91 7.85 0.51
C VAL A 35 -11.65 8.44 1.16
N GLY A 36 -10.78 7.59 1.71
CA GLY A 36 -9.52 8.05 2.30
C GLY A 36 -8.56 8.63 1.27
N MET A 37 -8.53 8.08 0.05
CA MET A 37 -7.72 8.61 -1.04
C MET A 37 -8.21 9.98 -1.52
N GLU A 38 -9.52 10.15 -1.71
CA GLU A 38 -10.13 11.43 -2.06
C GLU A 38 -9.87 12.49 -0.98
N ASP A 39 -10.00 12.14 0.31
CA ASP A 39 -9.72 13.05 1.43
C ASP A 39 -8.25 13.51 1.42
N ALA A 40 -7.32 12.57 1.25
CA ALA A 40 -5.88 12.86 1.18
C ALA A 40 -5.49 13.71 -0.03
N ILE A 41 -6.18 13.56 -1.17
CA ILE A 41 -5.96 14.36 -2.38
C ILE A 41 -6.60 15.75 -2.24
N SER A 42 -7.75 15.85 -1.58
CA SER A 42 -8.52 17.09 -1.45
C SER A 42 -7.84 18.15 -0.58
N GLY A 43 -6.89 17.74 0.28
CA GLY A 43 -5.90 18.63 0.89
C GLY A 43 -6.48 19.80 1.70
N SER A 44 -7.54 19.56 2.49
CA SER A 44 -8.10 20.57 3.40
C SER A 44 -7.14 20.96 4.52
#